data_AF-A0A9J7Z6Y6-F1
#
_entry.id   AF-A0A9J7Z6Y6-F1
#
_cell.length_a   1.000
_cell.length_b   1.000
_cell.length_c   1.000
_cell.angle_alpha   90.00
_cell.angle_beta   90.00
_cell.angle_gamma   90.00
#
_symmetry.space_group_name_H-M   'P 1'
#
loop_
_entity.id
_entity.type
_entity.pdbx_description
1 polymer ?
#
loop_
_entity_poly.entity_id
_entity_poly.type
_entity_poly.pdbx_seq_one_letter_code
_entity_poly.pdbx_strand_id
1 'polypeptide(L)'
;MECCSDVSPSISISMLCFSSSVRLTHSSTAVNKSTASYSYVIVGAGSAGCVLANRLSENTSDSVLLLEAGPKDKQLGSTRLSWKIHMPAALTYNLCDDKYNWFYHTLPQAHMDGRVMYWPRGRVWGGSSSLNAMVYIRGHAEDYNRWQSEGAEGWDYHHCLPYFRKAQTHELGADRYRGGDGPLHVTRGKTSHPLHHAFIEVAQQAGYPFTDDMNGFQQEGVGWMDMTIHRGKRWSTASAYLRPALSRPNLRTEVRCMVTRILFDGTRARGVEYQQDGQMKKVFADKEVILSGGAINSPQLLLLSGVGNADELRKHDIPVIQHLPGVGCNLQDHLEIYVQHRCTQPITLYKAQKPFHMVKIGLEWLLRFTGYGATAHLESGGFIRSRPGVPHPDIQFHFLPSQVIDHGRVKSKIEAFQVHVGPMRSTSVGWLKLKSRDPFAHPIIQPNYLSTDTDMLEFRQCIKHTREIFTQKAFDPFRGPEVQPGPAVQSDAEIDAFVRQKADSAYHPSCTCKMGSASDSRAVVDPALRVYGLQGLRVVDASVMPSMLSGNLNAPTIMIAEKAADAIKGIPSLHDPGVPLHPQSD
;
A
#
# COMPACT_ATOMS: atom_id res chain seq x y z
N MET A 1 -0.02 -79.48 -11.05
CA MET A 1 0.33 -79.81 -12.45
C MET A 1 1.76 -79.34 -12.64
N GLU A 2 2.65 -80.31 -12.90
CA GLU A 2 3.73 -80.31 -13.91
C GLU A 2 4.49 -78.99 -14.17
N CYS A 3 5.81 -78.94 -14.38
CA CYS A 3 6.93 -79.88 -14.37
C CYS A 3 8.18 -79.03 -14.71
N CYS A 4 9.34 -79.41 -14.17
CA CYS A 4 10.69 -79.36 -14.77
C CYS A 4 11.29 -78.00 -15.25
N SER A 5 12.58 -77.70 -15.15
CA SER A 5 13.79 -78.52 -14.91
C SER A 5 15.02 -77.60 -14.76
N ASP A 6 15.93 -77.98 -13.85
CA ASP A 6 17.41 -78.06 -13.90
C ASP A 6 18.24 -76.94 -14.60
N VAL A 7 19.40 -76.46 -14.12
CA VAL A 7 20.64 -77.18 -13.76
C VAL A 7 21.57 -76.23 -12.96
N SER A 8 22.27 -76.76 -11.95
CA SER A 8 23.47 -76.21 -11.27
C SER A 8 24.72 -77.06 -11.63
N PRO A 9 26.01 -76.82 -11.22
CA PRO A 9 26.67 -75.72 -10.48
C PRO A 9 28.12 -75.34 -10.99
N SER A 10 28.80 -74.40 -10.27
CA SER A 10 30.28 -74.31 -9.97
C SER A 10 31.34 -74.17 -11.09
N ILE A 11 32.51 -73.49 -11.03
CA ILE A 11 33.33 -72.77 -10.02
C ILE A 11 34.46 -71.97 -10.75
N SER A 12 34.76 -70.74 -10.27
CA SER A 12 36.07 -70.01 -10.18
C SER A 12 36.82 -69.53 -11.46
N ILE A 13 37.40 -68.30 -11.52
CA ILE A 13 38.72 -67.94 -10.93
C ILE A 13 38.94 -66.39 -10.85
N SER A 14 39.25 -65.93 -9.62
CA SER A 14 40.21 -64.93 -9.10
C SER A 14 40.41 -63.47 -9.62
N MET A 15 40.47 -62.57 -8.61
CA MET A 15 41.46 -61.47 -8.36
C MET A 15 41.48 -60.23 -9.28
N LEU A 16 41.61 -58.98 -8.84
CA LEU A 16 42.23 -58.39 -7.63
C LEU A 16 41.44 -57.18 -7.08
N CYS A 17 41.41 -57.06 -5.76
CA CYS A 17 41.15 -55.82 -5.04
C CYS A 17 42.45 -55.02 -4.90
N PHE A 18 42.42 -53.71 -5.16
CA PHE A 18 43.36 -52.76 -4.61
C PHE A 18 42.62 -51.84 -3.63
N SER A 19 42.94 -52.00 -2.35
CA SER A 19 42.61 -51.09 -1.26
C SER A 19 43.74 -50.07 -1.15
N SER A 20 43.43 -48.78 -1.25
CA SER A 20 44.28 -47.72 -0.72
C SER A 20 43.46 -46.84 0.22
N SER A 21 43.76 -47.01 1.50
CA SER A 21 43.36 -46.18 2.62
C SER A 21 43.78 -44.73 2.41
N VAL A 22 42.82 -43.80 2.44
CA VAL A 22 43.11 -42.39 2.68
C VAL A 22 42.47 -42.00 4.00
N ARG A 23 43.35 -41.55 4.91
CA ARG A 23 43.08 -41.18 6.29
C ARG A 23 42.03 -40.08 6.38
N LEU A 24 41.09 -40.26 7.30
CA LEU A 24 40.33 -39.20 7.94
C LEU A 24 41.31 -38.21 8.57
N THR A 25 41.54 -37.08 7.91
CA THR A 25 42.00 -35.86 8.58
C THR A 25 40.77 -35.02 8.86
N HIS A 26 40.39 -34.96 10.14
CA HIS A 26 39.55 -33.88 10.65
C HIS A 26 40.29 -32.55 10.43
N SER A 27 40.01 -31.89 9.30
CA SER A 27 40.23 -30.45 9.19
C SER A 27 38.94 -29.78 9.65
N SER A 28 38.82 -29.55 10.96
CA SER A 28 37.89 -28.58 11.49
C SER A 28 38.42 -27.17 11.19
N THR A 29 38.44 -26.79 9.91
CA THR A 29 38.35 -25.38 9.58
C THR A 29 36.90 -24.99 9.81
N ALA A 30 36.59 -24.67 11.07
CA ALA A 30 35.52 -23.74 11.36
C ALA A 30 35.91 -22.45 10.62
N VAL A 31 35.49 -22.36 9.35
CA VAL A 31 35.36 -21.08 8.67
C VAL A 31 34.36 -20.36 9.55
N ASN A 32 34.89 -19.48 10.40
CA ASN A 32 34.14 -18.49 11.11
C ASN A 32 33.51 -17.64 10.00
N LYS A 33 32.36 -18.08 9.46
CA LYS A 33 31.57 -17.30 8.53
C LYS A 33 31.21 -16.07 9.34
N SER A 34 31.95 -14.98 9.12
CA SER A 34 31.61 -13.70 9.71
C SER A 34 30.14 -13.48 9.39
N THR A 35 29.33 -13.40 10.43
CA THR A 35 27.91 -13.11 10.26
C THR A 35 27.81 -11.80 9.49
N ALA A 36 27.13 -11.83 8.35
CA ALA A 36 27.07 -10.69 7.45
C ALA A 36 26.52 -9.47 8.22
N SER A 37 27.23 -8.34 8.12
CA SER A 37 26.81 -7.06 8.67
C SER A 37 26.68 -6.03 7.55
N TYR A 38 25.72 -5.13 7.70
CA TYR A 38 25.44 -4.05 6.77
C TYR A 38 25.33 -2.74 7.55
N SER A 39 25.59 -1.59 6.94
CA SER A 39 25.30 -0.30 7.58
C SER A 39 23.81 -0.20 7.92
N TYR A 40 22.94 -0.58 6.98
CA TYR A 40 21.50 -0.57 7.15
C TYR A 40 20.86 -1.90 6.74
N VAL A 41 19.92 -2.39 7.55
CA VAL A 41 19.04 -3.51 7.20
C VAL A 41 17.61 -2.99 7.12
N ILE A 42 17.03 -3.01 5.91
CA ILE A 42 15.67 -2.56 5.63
C ILE A 42 14.74 -3.77 5.53
N VAL A 43 13.67 -3.77 6.31
CA VAL A 43 12.68 -4.85 6.38
C VAL A 43 11.43 -4.47 5.60
N GLY A 44 11.23 -5.11 4.45
CA GLY A 44 10.11 -4.91 3.54
C GLY A 44 10.50 -4.07 2.33
N ALA A 45 10.42 -4.64 1.12
CA ALA A 45 10.61 -3.93 -0.15
C ALA A 45 9.29 -3.30 -0.63
N GLY A 46 8.60 -2.60 0.27
CA GLY A 46 7.33 -1.91 0.01
C GLY A 46 7.49 -0.55 -0.66
N SER A 47 6.44 0.28 -0.58
CA SER A 47 6.48 1.68 -1.06
C SER A 47 7.64 2.45 -0.44
N ALA A 48 7.79 2.43 0.89
CA ALA A 48 8.87 3.12 1.58
C ALA A 48 10.23 2.40 1.45
N GLY A 49 10.27 1.08 1.63
CA GLY A 49 11.53 0.33 1.65
C GLY A 49 12.31 0.39 0.33
N CYS A 50 11.63 0.41 -0.82
CA CYS A 50 12.29 0.63 -2.11
C CYS A 50 12.93 2.02 -2.23
N VAL A 51 12.30 3.06 -1.68
CA VAL A 51 12.83 4.43 -1.66
C VAL A 51 14.09 4.48 -0.79
N LEU A 52 14.02 3.96 0.44
CA LEU A 52 15.15 3.91 1.36
C LEU A 52 16.33 3.13 0.79
N ALA A 53 16.07 1.96 0.20
CA ALA A 53 17.11 1.16 -0.41
C ALA A 53 17.86 1.92 -1.52
N ASN A 54 17.14 2.71 -2.32
CA ASN A 54 17.79 3.59 -3.30
C ASN A 54 18.53 4.73 -2.61
N ARG A 55 17.87 5.52 -1.77
CA ARG A 55 18.46 6.76 -1.22
C ARG A 55 19.65 6.52 -0.28
N LEU A 56 19.62 5.45 0.52
CA LEU A 56 20.71 5.13 1.43
C LEU A 56 21.91 4.50 0.70
N SER A 57 21.66 3.76 -0.39
CA SER A 57 22.75 3.17 -1.17
C SER A 57 23.41 4.16 -2.15
N GLU A 58 22.92 5.41 -2.24
CA GLU A 58 23.61 6.50 -2.96
C GLU A 58 24.98 6.80 -2.33
N ASN A 59 25.11 6.62 -1.01
CA ASN A 59 26.39 6.71 -0.32
C ASN A 59 27.15 5.39 -0.47
N THR A 60 28.27 5.41 -1.19
CA THR A 60 29.08 4.20 -1.46
C THR A 60 29.81 3.68 -0.23
N SER A 61 29.95 4.49 0.83
CA SER A 61 30.52 4.05 2.11
C SER A 61 29.55 3.25 2.97
N ASP A 62 28.25 3.31 2.67
CA ASP A 62 27.22 2.57 3.39
C ASP A 62 26.83 1.30 2.63
N SER A 63 26.74 0.17 3.34
CA SER A 63 26.20 -1.08 2.80
C SER A 63 24.75 -1.25 3.23
N VAL A 64 23.88 -1.62 2.29
CA VAL A 64 22.43 -1.72 2.48
C VAL A 64 21.97 -3.12 2.15
N LEU A 65 21.22 -3.74 3.07
CA LEU A 65 20.48 -4.97 2.80
C LEU A 65 18.97 -4.70 2.83
N LEU A 66 18.28 -5.07 1.76
CA LEU A 66 16.82 -5.04 1.67
C LEU A 66 16.25 -6.45 1.70
N LEU A 67 15.38 -6.73 2.68
CA LEU A 67 14.70 -8.02 2.85
C LEU A 67 13.23 -7.91 2.46
N GLU A 68 12.73 -8.84 1.63
CA GLU A 68 11.31 -8.91 1.24
C GLU A 68 10.74 -10.32 1.39
N ALA A 69 9.57 -10.42 2.05
CA ALA A 69 8.86 -11.69 2.23
C ALA A 69 8.33 -12.25 0.90
N GLY A 70 7.92 -11.39 -0.03
CA GLY A 70 7.45 -11.76 -1.35
C GLY A 70 8.53 -12.02 -2.40
N PRO A 71 8.12 -12.40 -3.63
CA PRO A 71 9.03 -12.53 -4.77
C PRO A 71 9.40 -11.16 -5.38
N LYS A 72 10.27 -11.20 -6.40
CA LYS A 72 10.51 -10.04 -7.29
C LYS A 72 9.24 -9.72 -8.10
N ASP A 73 9.11 -8.45 -8.51
CA ASP A 73 8.02 -7.94 -9.37
C ASP A 73 8.13 -8.41 -10.83
N LYS A 74 9.27 -9.01 -11.21
CA LYS A 74 9.52 -9.56 -12.55
C LYS A 74 9.86 -11.04 -12.49
N GLN A 75 9.22 -11.83 -13.35
CA GLN A 75 9.58 -13.20 -13.63
C GLN A 75 10.58 -13.26 -14.79
N LEU A 76 11.72 -13.92 -14.58
CA LEU A 76 12.83 -14.01 -15.56
C LEU A 76 13.25 -12.64 -16.14
N GLY A 77 13.18 -11.58 -15.33
CA GLY A 77 13.52 -10.22 -15.75
C GLY A 77 12.51 -9.53 -16.69
N SER A 78 11.38 -10.18 -17.00
CA SER A 78 10.37 -9.68 -17.94
C SER A 78 9.13 -9.11 -17.25
N THR A 79 8.76 -7.88 -17.59
CA THR A 79 7.48 -7.28 -17.16
C THR A 79 6.28 -7.93 -17.86
N ARG A 80 6.47 -8.49 -19.06
CA ARG A 80 5.41 -9.15 -19.83
C ARG A 80 4.99 -10.47 -19.20
N LEU A 81 5.95 -11.25 -18.70
CA LEU A 81 5.65 -12.49 -17.97
C LEU A 81 4.96 -12.22 -16.62
N SER A 82 5.14 -11.02 -16.06
CA SER A 82 4.48 -10.57 -14.83
C SER A 82 3.35 -9.56 -15.12
N TRP A 83 2.60 -9.77 -16.20
CA TRP A 83 1.55 -8.85 -16.66
C TRP A 83 0.50 -8.52 -15.60
N LYS A 84 0.17 -9.45 -14.68
CA LYS A 84 -0.77 -9.20 -13.57
C LYS A 84 -0.36 -8.00 -12.69
N ILE A 85 0.95 -7.74 -12.58
CA ILE A 85 1.50 -6.59 -11.86
C ILE A 85 1.61 -5.39 -12.80
N HIS A 86 2.22 -5.58 -13.97
CA HIS A 86 2.68 -4.45 -14.79
C HIS A 86 1.61 -3.86 -15.72
N MET A 87 0.57 -4.61 -16.07
CA MET A 87 -0.57 -4.13 -16.87
C MET A 87 -1.55 -3.37 -15.95
N PRO A 88 -1.74 -2.06 -16.12
CA PRO A 88 -2.65 -1.27 -15.29
C PRO A 88 -4.06 -1.86 -15.13
N ALA A 89 -4.69 -2.29 -16.23
CA ALA A 89 -6.05 -2.84 -16.22
C ALA A 89 -6.15 -4.23 -15.54
N ALA A 90 -5.03 -4.90 -15.26
CA ALA A 90 -5.00 -6.22 -14.64
C ALA A 90 -5.07 -6.18 -13.10
N LEU A 91 -5.36 -5.01 -12.50
CA LEU A 91 -5.47 -4.78 -11.05
C LEU A 91 -6.14 -5.93 -10.29
N THR A 92 -7.35 -6.33 -10.67
CA THR A 92 -8.12 -7.35 -9.93
C THR A 92 -7.45 -8.73 -9.92
N TYR A 93 -6.66 -9.05 -10.95
CA TYR A 93 -5.94 -10.33 -11.04
C TYR A 93 -4.80 -10.44 -10.02
N ASN A 94 -4.16 -9.32 -9.64
CA ASN A 94 -3.09 -9.36 -8.64
C ASN A 94 -3.64 -9.31 -7.20
N LEU A 95 -4.78 -8.66 -6.98
CA LEU A 95 -5.47 -8.65 -5.69
C LEU A 95 -6.00 -10.03 -5.31
N CYS A 96 -6.14 -10.95 -6.25
CA CYS A 96 -6.63 -12.31 -6.04
C CYS A 96 -5.53 -13.39 -6.21
N ASP A 97 -4.25 -13.00 -6.17
CA ASP A 97 -3.11 -13.92 -6.34
C ASP A 97 -2.28 -14.00 -5.05
N ASP A 98 -2.37 -15.13 -4.33
CA ASP A 98 -1.65 -15.36 -3.06
C ASP A 98 -0.14 -15.21 -3.21
N LYS A 99 0.40 -15.44 -4.41
CA LYS A 99 1.83 -15.21 -4.65
C LYS A 99 2.29 -13.78 -4.35
N TYR A 100 1.43 -12.79 -4.53
CA TYR A 100 1.76 -11.37 -4.45
C TYR A 100 1.01 -10.62 -3.35
N ASN A 101 0.15 -11.31 -2.61
CA ASN A 101 -0.77 -10.68 -1.67
C ASN A 101 -0.78 -11.44 -0.35
N TRP A 102 -0.89 -10.72 0.76
CA TRP A 102 -0.98 -11.26 2.11
C TRP A 102 -2.35 -11.86 2.47
N PHE A 103 -3.44 -11.46 1.82
CA PHE A 103 -4.79 -11.97 2.12
C PHE A 103 -5.23 -11.80 3.60
N TYR A 104 -5.02 -10.61 4.17
CA TYR A 104 -5.49 -10.32 5.52
C TYR A 104 -7.02 -10.26 5.59
N HIS A 105 -7.53 -10.53 6.78
CA HIS A 105 -8.95 -10.41 7.10
C HIS A 105 -9.09 -9.74 8.46
N THR A 106 -10.12 -8.91 8.63
CA THR A 106 -10.45 -8.31 9.93
C THR A 106 -11.11 -9.32 10.86
N LEU A 107 -11.30 -8.95 12.12
CA LEU A 107 -12.35 -9.57 12.94
C LEU A 107 -13.75 -9.26 12.36
N PRO A 108 -14.81 -9.96 12.81
CA PRO A 108 -16.19 -9.54 12.57
C PRO A 108 -16.41 -8.10 13.04
N GLN A 109 -16.93 -7.25 12.17
CA GLN A 109 -17.16 -5.83 12.46
C GLN A 109 -18.55 -5.65 13.07
N ALA A 110 -18.59 -5.29 14.36
CA ALA A 110 -19.84 -5.19 15.14
C ALA A 110 -20.83 -4.19 14.56
N HIS A 111 -20.35 -3.07 14.00
CA HIS A 111 -21.18 -2.02 13.42
C HIS A 111 -21.40 -2.19 11.90
N MET A 112 -21.00 -3.33 11.34
CA MET A 112 -21.19 -3.68 9.92
C MET A 112 -21.80 -5.08 9.78
N ASP A 113 -22.82 -5.37 10.57
CA ASP A 113 -23.58 -6.63 10.54
C ASP A 113 -22.71 -7.90 10.70
N GLY A 114 -21.63 -7.79 11.50
CA GLY A 114 -20.72 -8.92 11.77
C GLY A 114 -19.87 -9.33 10.57
N ARG A 115 -19.81 -8.54 9.50
CA ARG A 115 -19.02 -8.85 8.31
C ARG A 115 -17.52 -8.92 8.63
N VAL A 116 -16.83 -9.83 7.96
CA VAL A 116 -15.36 -9.94 7.96
C VAL A 116 -14.84 -9.30 6.68
N MET A 117 -14.03 -8.25 6.80
CA MET A 117 -13.50 -7.53 5.64
C MET A 117 -12.24 -8.19 5.10
N TYR A 118 -12.10 -8.18 3.79
CA TYR A 118 -10.91 -8.62 3.08
C TYR A 118 -9.92 -7.47 2.90
N TRP A 119 -8.68 -7.64 3.34
CA TRP A 119 -7.61 -6.64 3.25
C TRP A 119 -6.42 -7.16 2.40
N PRO A 120 -6.43 -6.92 1.07
CA PRO A 120 -5.32 -7.29 0.20
C PRO A 120 -4.14 -6.35 0.41
N ARG A 121 -2.94 -6.87 0.71
CA ARG A 121 -1.68 -6.10 0.83
C ARG A 121 -0.56 -6.74 0.02
N GLY A 122 0.27 -5.91 -0.62
CA GLY A 122 1.35 -6.41 -1.47
C GLY A 122 2.44 -7.15 -0.68
N ARG A 123 2.70 -8.39 -1.09
CA ARG A 123 3.81 -9.25 -0.68
C ARG A 123 4.67 -9.53 -1.91
N VAL A 124 5.43 -8.54 -2.35
CA VAL A 124 6.24 -8.53 -3.59
C VAL A 124 7.13 -7.29 -3.59
N TRP A 125 8.21 -7.25 -4.38
CA TRP A 125 8.93 -5.99 -4.64
C TRP A 125 7.98 -4.85 -5.06
N GLY A 126 8.12 -3.71 -4.40
CA GLY A 126 7.23 -2.54 -4.48
C GLY A 126 6.06 -2.58 -3.49
N GLY A 127 5.84 -3.72 -2.83
CA GLY A 127 4.73 -3.97 -1.91
C GLY A 127 3.39 -3.56 -2.52
N SER A 128 2.59 -2.82 -1.75
CA SER A 128 1.28 -2.36 -2.21
C SER A 128 1.33 -1.41 -3.41
N SER A 129 2.45 -0.71 -3.71
CA SER A 129 2.56 0.07 -4.96
C SER A 129 2.56 -0.80 -6.23
N SER A 130 2.89 -2.08 -6.09
CA SER A 130 2.80 -3.08 -7.18
C SER A 130 1.40 -3.67 -7.34
N LEU A 131 0.48 -3.41 -6.39
CA LEU A 131 -0.91 -3.92 -6.41
C LEU A 131 -1.97 -2.81 -6.46
N ASN A 132 -1.64 -1.55 -6.14
CA ASN A 132 -2.63 -0.48 -5.98
C ASN A 132 -3.40 -0.12 -7.26
N ALA A 133 -4.41 0.75 -7.15
CA ALA A 133 -5.16 1.28 -8.29
C ALA A 133 -4.42 2.38 -9.08
N MET A 134 -3.15 2.66 -8.75
CA MET A 134 -2.25 3.64 -9.39
C MET A 134 -2.66 5.11 -9.28
N VAL A 135 -3.82 5.45 -8.71
CA VAL A 135 -4.20 6.84 -8.40
C VAL A 135 -3.11 7.49 -7.54
N TYR A 136 -2.68 8.69 -7.97
CA TYR A 136 -1.67 9.50 -7.30
C TYR A 136 -2.36 10.71 -6.65
N ILE A 137 -2.57 10.62 -5.34
CA ILE A 137 -3.04 11.71 -4.50
C ILE A 137 -2.05 11.93 -3.38
N ARG A 138 -1.77 13.20 -3.08
CA ARG A 138 -0.90 13.62 -1.98
C ARG A 138 -1.66 13.78 -0.68
N GLY A 139 -2.92 14.19 -0.70
CA GLY A 139 -3.65 14.59 0.50
C GLY A 139 -3.82 16.11 0.56
N HIS A 140 -4.58 16.60 1.54
CA HIS A 140 -4.76 18.03 1.75
C HIS A 140 -3.62 18.63 2.57
N ALA A 141 -3.25 19.89 2.32
CA ALA A 141 -2.24 20.60 3.11
C ALA A 141 -2.58 20.61 4.61
N GLU A 142 -3.85 20.82 4.95
CA GLU A 142 -4.32 20.87 6.35
C GLU A 142 -4.19 19.53 7.09
N ASP A 143 -4.07 18.39 6.39
CA ASP A 143 -3.79 17.13 7.07
C ASP A 143 -2.36 17.08 7.61
N TYR A 144 -1.41 17.68 6.89
CA TYR A 144 -0.02 17.80 7.33
C TYR A 144 0.14 18.85 8.41
N ASN A 145 -0.54 20.00 8.27
CA ASN A 145 -0.58 21.01 9.33
C ASN A 145 -1.17 20.42 10.62
N ARG A 146 -2.21 19.57 10.50
CA ARG A 146 -2.74 18.80 11.63
C ARG A 146 -1.69 17.87 12.23
N TRP A 147 -0.94 17.10 11.44
CA TRP A 147 0.14 16.24 11.98
C TRP A 147 1.13 17.03 12.84
N GLN A 148 1.53 18.23 12.41
CA GLN A 148 2.39 19.09 13.22
C GLN A 148 1.73 19.48 14.55
N SER A 149 0.44 19.87 14.53
CA SER A 149 -0.31 20.17 15.75
C SER A 149 -0.50 18.95 16.68
N GLU A 150 -0.49 17.74 16.12
CA GLU A 150 -0.56 16.46 16.85
C GLU A 150 0.81 16.04 17.43
N GLY A 151 1.84 16.88 17.29
CA GLY A 151 3.17 16.68 17.85
C GLY A 151 4.20 16.09 16.88
N ALA A 152 3.88 15.96 15.58
CA ALA A 152 4.83 15.59 14.55
C ALA A 152 5.57 16.84 14.03
N GLU A 153 6.43 17.42 14.87
CA GLU A 153 7.19 18.63 14.53
C GLU A 153 7.94 18.49 13.20
N GLY A 154 7.81 19.50 12.33
CA GLY A 154 8.45 19.50 11.01
C GLY A 154 7.75 18.61 9.99
N TRP A 155 6.50 18.22 10.20
CA TRP A 155 5.66 17.48 9.25
C TRP A 155 4.46 18.26 8.71
N ASP A 156 4.48 19.59 8.85
CA ASP A 156 3.51 20.46 8.16
C ASP A 156 3.70 20.44 6.63
N TYR A 157 2.76 21.07 5.91
CA TYR A 157 2.80 21.02 4.45
C TYR A 157 4.04 21.67 3.85
N HIS A 158 4.58 22.72 4.48
CA HIS A 158 5.80 23.40 4.04
C HIS A 158 7.03 22.48 4.09
N HIS A 159 7.04 21.54 5.03
CA HIS A 159 8.06 20.52 5.16
C HIS A 159 7.79 19.24 4.35
N CYS A 160 6.56 19.02 3.88
CA CYS A 160 6.20 17.83 3.09
C CYS A 160 6.23 18.07 1.57
N LEU A 161 5.74 19.21 1.08
CA LEU A 161 5.67 19.50 -0.36
C LEU A 161 7.01 19.38 -1.10
N PRO A 162 8.15 19.87 -0.56
CA PRO A 162 9.44 19.69 -1.23
C PRO A 162 9.80 18.23 -1.51
N TYR A 163 9.41 17.31 -0.62
CA TYR A 163 9.66 15.88 -0.78
C TYR A 163 8.71 15.23 -1.77
N PHE A 164 7.46 15.69 -1.86
CA PHE A 164 6.57 15.30 -2.97
C PHE A 164 7.15 15.69 -4.33
N ARG A 165 7.70 16.91 -4.46
CA ARG A 165 8.39 17.35 -5.68
C ARG A 165 9.65 16.54 -5.96
N LYS A 166 10.50 16.31 -4.94
CA LYS A 166 11.72 15.49 -5.06
C LYS A 166 11.44 14.08 -5.57
N ALA A 167 10.32 13.49 -5.15
CA ALA A 167 9.93 12.14 -5.56
C ALA A 167 9.41 12.06 -7.00
N GLN A 168 8.82 13.14 -7.53
CA GLN A 168 7.95 13.11 -8.70
C GLN A 168 8.65 13.61 -9.98
N THR A 169 8.42 12.92 -11.09
CA THR A 169 8.48 13.49 -12.45
C THR A 169 7.07 13.49 -13.02
N HIS A 170 6.46 14.67 -13.14
CA HIS A 170 5.12 14.82 -13.69
C HIS A 170 5.15 15.05 -15.21
N GLU A 171 4.24 14.42 -15.96
CA GLU A 171 4.26 14.51 -17.44
C GLU A 171 3.97 15.92 -18.00
N LEU A 172 3.29 16.77 -17.21
CA LEU A 172 3.01 18.17 -17.56
C LEU A 172 4.14 19.12 -17.16
N GLY A 173 5.25 18.60 -16.63
CA GLY A 173 6.39 19.39 -16.16
C GLY A 173 6.29 19.80 -14.69
N ALA A 174 7.40 20.39 -14.19
CA ALA A 174 7.48 20.93 -12.84
C ALA A 174 6.76 22.28 -12.74
N ASP A 175 6.23 22.58 -11.55
CA ASP A 175 5.73 23.90 -11.18
C ASP A 175 5.86 24.12 -9.66
N ARG A 176 5.06 25.02 -9.10
CA ARG A 176 5.05 25.29 -7.65
C ARG A 176 4.81 24.02 -6.82
N TYR A 177 3.92 23.14 -7.27
CA TYR A 177 3.49 21.94 -6.56
C TYR A 177 4.05 20.66 -7.16
N ARG A 178 4.31 20.59 -8.47
CA ARG A 178 4.73 19.39 -9.20
C ARG A 178 6.24 19.27 -9.33
N GLY A 179 6.74 18.05 -9.20
CA GLY A 179 8.14 17.71 -9.46
C GLY A 179 8.39 17.41 -10.94
N GLY A 180 9.63 17.67 -11.39
CA GLY A 180 10.04 17.44 -12.78
C GLY A 180 11.06 16.34 -13.00
N ASP A 181 11.83 15.98 -11.96
CA ASP A 181 13.06 15.18 -12.12
C ASP A 181 13.14 13.97 -11.17
N GLY A 182 12.11 13.77 -10.34
CA GLY A 182 12.07 12.66 -9.39
C GLY A 182 11.83 11.29 -10.06
N PRO A 183 12.24 10.18 -9.44
CA PRO A 183 12.19 8.86 -10.07
C PRO A 183 10.76 8.30 -10.28
N LEU A 184 9.76 8.82 -9.56
CA LEU A 184 8.36 8.40 -9.70
C LEU A 184 7.69 9.18 -10.84
N HIS A 185 7.51 8.53 -11.98
CA HIS A 185 6.71 9.08 -13.07
C HIS A 185 5.22 9.10 -12.73
N VAL A 186 4.62 10.28 -12.89
CA VAL A 186 3.19 10.53 -12.70
C VAL A 186 2.62 11.12 -14.00
N THR A 187 1.50 10.57 -14.46
CA THR A 187 0.80 10.99 -15.68
C THR A 187 -0.62 11.40 -15.35
N ARG A 188 -1.14 12.42 -16.04
CA ARG A 188 -2.53 12.84 -15.96
C ARG A 188 -3.39 11.83 -16.71
N GLY A 189 -4.54 11.47 -16.17
CA GLY A 189 -5.51 10.62 -16.85
C GLY A 189 -5.92 11.20 -18.21
N LYS A 190 -5.41 10.63 -19.29
CA LYS A 190 -5.75 11.00 -20.67
C LYS A 190 -6.80 10.04 -21.20
N THR A 191 -8.04 10.52 -21.36
CA THR A 191 -9.13 9.72 -21.90
C THR A 191 -10.09 10.54 -22.75
N SER A 192 -10.51 9.96 -23.87
CA SER A 192 -11.63 10.46 -24.69
C SER A 192 -12.95 9.79 -24.34
N HIS A 193 -12.99 9.02 -23.25
CA HIS A 193 -14.17 8.26 -22.86
C HIS A 193 -15.27 9.19 -22.35
N PRO A 194 -16.46 9.24 -23.01
CA PRO A 194 -17.48 10.26 -22.77
C PRO A 194 -18.00 10.29 -21.34
N LEU A 195 -18.10 9.15 -20.67
CA LEU A 195 -18.55 9.10 -19.27
C LEU A 195 -17.65 9.85 -18.27
N HIS A 196 -16.33 9.95 -18.51
CA HIS A 196 -15.46 10.74 -17.61
C HIS A 196 -15.71 12.24 -17.78
N HIS A 197 -15.85 12.70 -19.03
CA HIS A 197 -16.20 14.09 -19.34
C HIS A 197 -17.57 14.44 -18.75
N ALA A 198 -18.56 13.58 -18.95
CA ALA A 198 -19.89 13.77 -18.41
C ALA A 198 -19.90 13.77 -16.86
N PHE A 199 -19.07 12.94 -16.21
CA PHE A 199 -18.92 12.96 -14.74
C PHE A 199 -18.41 14.32 -14.23
N ILE A 200 -17.39 14.88 -14.88
CA ILE A 200 -16.87 16.20 -14.52
C ILE A 200 -17.95 17.26 -14.74
N GLU A 201 -18.64 17.21 -15.88
CA GLU A 201 -19.69 18.18 -16.21
C GLU A 201 -20.88 18.12 -15.24
N VAL A 202 -21.35 16.93 -14.85
CA VAL A 202 -22.45 16.81 -13.89
C VAL A 202 -22.06 17.32 -12.51
N ALA A 203 -20.80 17.16 -12.09
CA ALA A 203 -20.34 17.74 -10.82
C ALA A 203 -20.38 19.27 -10.85
N GLN A 204 -19.97 19.87 -11.97
CA GLN A 204 -20.08 21.33 -12.18
C GLN A 204 -21.53 21.80 -12.23
N GLN A 205 -22.42 21.05 -12.87
CA GLN A 205 -23.85 21.35 -12.90
C GLN A 205 -24.50 21.28 -11.50
N ALA A 206 -23.99 20.41 -10.63
CA ALA A 206 -24.38 20.33 -9.21
C ALA A 206 -23.75 21.43 -8.34
N GLY A 207 -22.91 22.31 -8.91
CA GLY A 207 -22.30 23.44 -8.21
C GLY A 207 -20.91 23.17 -7.62
N TYR A 208 -20.34 21.98 -7.81
CA TYR A 208 -18.97 21.68 -7.36
C TYR A 208 -17.95 22.19 -8.38
N PRO A 209 -16.86 22.86 -7.95
CA PRO A 209 -15.91 23.46 -8.88
C PRO A 209 -15.14 22.39 -9.67
N PHE A 210 -14.65 22.78 -10.85
CA PHE A 210 -13.61 22.00 -11.53
C PHE A 210 -12.25 22.27 -10.88
N THR A 211 -11.48 21.21 -10.64
CA THR A 211 -10.07 21.34 -10.24
C THR A 211 -9.13 20.80 -11.31
N ASP A 212 -8.22 21.66 -11.77
CA ASP A 212 -7.20 21.28 -12.76
C ASP A 212 -6.07 20.45 -12.12
N ASP A 213 -5.85 20.57 -10.81
CA ASP A 213 -4.85 19.78 -10.10
C ASP A 213 -5.24 19.52 -8.64
N MET A 214 -5.77 18.32 -8.38
CA MET A 214 -6.15 17.88 -7.02
C MET A 214 -4.94 17.78 -6.07
N ASN A 215 -3.72 17.75 -6.61
CA ASN A 215 -2.47 17.71 -5.84
C ASN A 215 -1.79 19.09 -5.73
N GLY A 216 -2.44 20.13 -6.27
CA GLY A 216 -1.91 21.48 -6.42
C GLY A 216 -2.57 22.47 -5.46
N PHE A 217 -2.85 23.67 -5.96
CA PHE A 217 -3.37 24.77 -5.15
C PHE A 217 -4.74 24.46 -4.52
N GLN A 218 -5.66 23.85 -5.28
CA GLN A 218 -7.04 23.59 -4.86
C GLN A 218 -7.39 22.10 -5.04
N GLN A 219 -7.49 21.37 -3.93
CA GLN A 219 -7.95 19.97 -3.97
C GLN A 219 -9.45 19.85 -4.21
N GLU A 220 -10.23 20.75 -3.62
CA GLU A 220 -11.70 20.71 -3.68
C GLU A 220 -12.21 20.91 -5.11
N GLY A 221 -13.12 20.04 -5.52
CA GLY A 221 -13.71 20.01 -6.85
C GLY A 221 -13.58 18.64 -7.50
N VAL A 222 -14.07 18.56 -8.72
CA VAL A 222 -14.03 17.36 -9.56
C VAL A 222 -13.17 17.64 -10.80
N GLY A 223 -12.40 16.66 -11.24
CA GLY A 223 -11.46 16.82 -12.34
C GLY A 223 -10.72 15.54 -12.72
N TRP A 224 -9.58 15.73 -13.36
CA TRP A 224 -8.73 14.65 -13.86
C TRP A 224 -7.76 14.15 -12.79
N MET A 225 -7.71 12.83 -12.59
CA MET A 225 -6.82 12.18 -11.64
C MET A 225 -5.42 11.98 -12.24
N ASP A 226 -4.41 12.15 -11.39
CA ASP A 226 -3.05 11.72 -11.68
C ASP A 226 -2.88 10.22 -11.38
N MET A 227 -1.99 9.56 -12.11
CA MET A 227 -1.71 8.14 -11.98
C MET A 227 -0.20 7.84 -12.04
N THR A 228 0.25 6.86 -11.26
CA THR A 228 1.60 6.28 -11.37
C THR A 228 1.64 5.24 -12.49
N ILE A 229 1.41 5.68 -13.73
CA ILE A 229 1.52 4.89 -14.96
C ILE A 229 2.54 5.56 -15.87
N HIS A 230 3.46 4.80 -16.43
CA HIS A 230 4.49 5.31 -17.33
C HIS A 230 4.68 4.38 -18.53
N ARG A 231 4.52 4.94 -19.74
CA ARG A 231 4.59 4.21 -21.02
C ARG A 231 3.73 2.94 -20.99
N GLY A 232 2.47 3.13 -20.57
CA GLY A 232 1.43 2.10 -20.51
C GLY A 232 1.64 0.98 -19.49
N LYS A 233 2.56 1.16 -18.54
CA LYS A 233 2.84 0.19 -17.47
C LYS A 233 2.63 0.84 -16.12
N ARG A 234 2.22 0.05 -15.14
CA ARG A 234 2.29 0.44 -13.73
C ARG A 234 3.70 0.91 -13.38
N TRP A 235 3.79 2.03 -12.66
CA TRP A 235 5.05 2.60 -12.21
C TRP A 235 5.19 2.55 -10.69
N SER A 236 5.42 1.34 -10.16
CA SER A 236 5.59 1.07 -8.73
C SER A 236 6.92 1.62 -8.16
N THR A 237 7.10 1.59 -6.84
CA THR A 237 8.39 1.96 -6.22
C THR A 237 9.51 0.98 -6.53
N ALA A 238 9.20 -0.29 -6.79
CA ALA A 238 10.18 -1.22 -7.37
C ALA A 238 10.67 -0.73 -8.73
N SER A 239 9.75 -0.18 -9.53
CA SER A 239 10.07 0.36 -10.85
C SER A 239 10.89 1.64 -10.81
N ALA A 240 10.44 2.59 -10.00
CA ALA A 240 10.98 3.94 -9.89
C ALA A 240 12.30 3.97 -9.09
N TYR A 241 12.37 3.27 -7.97
CA TYR A 241 13.48 3.39 -7.02
C TYR A 241 14.37 2.15 -6.99
N LEU A 242 13.81 0.96 -6.79
CA LEU A 242 14.63 -0.22 -6.52
C LEU A 242 15.44 -0.65 -7.76
N ARG A 243 14.78 -0.85 -8.91
CA ARG A 243 15.44 -1.37 -10.12
C ARG A 243 16.63 -0.52 -10.59
N PRO A 244 16.54 0.83 -10.62
CA PRO A 244 17.70 1.66 -10.94
C PRO A 244 18.89 1.51 -9.97
N ALA A 245 18.65 1.14 -8.72
CA ALA A 245 19.70 0.98 -7.71
C ALA A 245 20.36 -0.42 -7.69
N LEU A 246 19.78 -1.42 -8.36
CA LEU A 246 20.25 -2.82 -8.29
C LEU A 246 21.66 -3.06 -8.85
N SER A 247 22.18 -2.15 -9.68
CA SER A 247 23.55 -2.23 -10.21
C SER A 247 24.61 -1.75 -9.22
N ARG A 248 24.21 -1.13 -8.10
CA ARG A 248 25.14 -0.58 -7.11
C ARG A 248 25.74 -1.71 -6.25
N PRO A 249 27.07 -1.80 -6.11
CA PRO A 249 27.72 -2.93 -5.43
C PRO A 249 27.45 -2.98 -3.92
N ASN A 250 27.06 -1.86 -3.31
CA ASN A 250 26.76 -1.72 -1.90
C ASN A 250 25.29 -1.99 -1.54
N LEU A 251 24.42 -2.32 -2.50
CA LEU A 251 23.03 -2.71 -2.26
C LEU A 251 22.84 -4.21 -2.48
N ARG A 252 22.55 -4.94 -1.40
CA ARG A 252 22.10 -6.33 -1.45
C ARG A 252 20.58 -6.40 -1.31
N THR A 253 19.95 -7.28 -2.08
CA THR A 253 18.52 -7.57 -1.97
C THR A 253 18.30 -9.07 -1.79
N GLU A 254 17.40 -9.42 -0.88
CA GLU A 254 16.92 -10.79 -0.67
C GLU A 254 15.41 -10.82 -0.81
N VAL A 255 14.89 -11.93 -1.32
CA VAL A 255 13.45 -12.16 -1.53
C VAL A 255 13.04 -13.48 -0.92
N ARG A 256 11.74 -13.66 -0.73
CA ARG A 256 11.19 -14.84 -0.04
C ARG A 256 11.83 -15.03 1.34
N CYS A 257 12.10 -13.91 2.01
CA CYS A 257 12.68 -13.87 3.34
C CYS A 257 11.69 -13.24 4.33
N MET A 258 11.06 -14.08 5.16
CA MET A 258 10.14 -13.62 6.19
C MET A 258 10.94 -13.23 7.43
N VAL A 259 11.02 -11.92 7.73
CA VAL A 259 11.63 -11.44 8.97
C VAL A 259 10.71 -11.78 10.14
N THR A 260 11.27 -12.42 11.16
CA THR A 260 10.50 -13.00 12.28
C THR A 260 10.74 -12.29 13.61
N ARG A 261 11.92 -11.68 13.79
CA ARG A 261 12.29 -11.00 15.03
C ARG A 261 13.41 -9.97 14.82
N ILE A 262 13.39 -8.89 15.59
CA ILE A 262 14.50 -7.93 15.73
C ILE A 262 15.43 -8.43 16.85
N LEU A 263 16.73 -8.39 16.59
CA LEU A 263 17.75 -8.81 17.53
C LEU A 263 18.26 -7.60 18.32
N PHE A 264 18.11 -7.64 19.64
CA PHE A 264 18.53 -6.57 20.55
C PHE A 264 19.78 -6.93 21.35
N ASP A 265 20.61 -5.92 21.61
CA ASP A 265 21.66 -5.92 22.63
C ASP A 265 21.37 -4.74 23.58
N GLY A 266 20.83 -5.05 24.76
CA GLY A 266 20.19 -4.06 25.63
C GLY A 266 19.06 -3.33 24.88
N THR A 267 19.17 -2.01 24.75
CA THR A 267 18.20 -1.17 24.04
C THR A 267 18.54 -0.94 22.56
N ARG A 268 19.66 -1.48 22.07
CA ARG A 268 20.10 -1.29 20.68
C ARG A 268 19.62 -2.43 19.79
N ALA A 269 18.89 -2.11 18.72
CA ALA A 269 18.62 -3.05 17.65
C ALA A 269 19.92 -3.30 16.86
N ARG A 270 20.40 -4.55 16.88
CA ARG A 270 21.65 -4.98 16.25
C ARG A 270 21.44 -5.68 14.92
N GLY A 271 20.23 -6.12 14.60
CA GLY A 271 19.97 -6.93 13.42
C GLY A 271 18.60 -7.55 13.42
N VAL A 272 18.40 -8.50 12.52
CA VAL A 272 17.13 -9.25 12.40
C VAL A 272 17.38 -10.73 12.17
N GLU A 273 16.41 -11.53 12.61
CA GLU A 273 16.29 -12.95 12.32
C GLU A 273 15.17 -13.17 11.29
N TYR A 274 15.45 -13.96 10.25
CA TYR A 274 14.52 -14.21 9.15
C TYR A 274 14.57 -15.65 8.67
N GLN A 275 13.45 -16.15 8.15
CA GLN A 275 13.38 -17.45 7.51
C GLN A 275 13.49 -17.30 5.99
N GLN A 276 14.34 -18.08 5.35
CA GLN A 276 14.47 -18.16 3.90
C GLN A 276 14.83 -19.60 3.50
N ASP A 277 14.12 -20.15 2.53
CA ASP A 277 14.31 -21.54 2.05
C ASP A 277 14.24 -22.57 3.19
N GLY A 278 13.33 -22.35 4.15
CA GLY A 278 13.14 -23.21 5.34
C GLY A 278 14.21 -23.06 6.43
N GLN A 279 15.22 -22.21 6.23
CA GLN A 279 16.31 -22.02 7.20
C GLN A 279 16.18 -20.68 7.92
N MET A 280 16.37 -20.70 9.24
CA MET A 280 16.49 -19.49 10.04
C MET A 280 17.89 -18.91 9.87
N LYS A 281 17.97 -17.63 9.50
CA LYS A 281 19.20 -16.87 9.27
C LYS A 281 19.18 -15.60 10.11
N LYS A 282 20.36 -15.08 10.41
CA LYS A 282 20.55 -13.82 11.12
C LYS A 282 21.43 -12.90 10.31
N VAL A 283 21.14 -11.61 10.37
CA VAL A 283 21.95 -10.55 9.75
C VAL A 283 22.00 -9.34 10.67
N PHE A 284 23.13 -8.64 10.68
CA PHE A 284 23.36 -7.52 11.58
C PHE A 284 23.39 -6.18 10.85
N ALA A 285 23.08 -5.13 11.60
CA ALA A 285 23.14 -3.74 11.18
C ALA A 285 24.15 -2.99 12.06
N ASP A 286 25.15 -2.37 11.43
CA ASP A 286 26.16 -1.57 12.11
C ASP A 286 25.57 -0.24 12.58
N LYS A 287 24.71 0.39 11.76
CA LYS A 287 24.05 1.66 12.08
C LYS A 287 22.62 1.47 12.55
N GLU A 288 21.71 1.05 11.65
CA GLU A 288 20.27 0.99 11.96
C GLU A 288 19.54 -0.17 11.26
N VAL A 289 18.56 -0.75 11.96
CA VAL A 289 17.47 -1.56 11.39
C VAL A 289 16.29 -0.63 11.09
N ILE A 290 15.73 -0.73 9.88
CA ILE A 290 14.62 0.13 9.44
C ILE A 290 13.44 -0.74 9.01
N LEU A 291 12.31 -0.58 9.68
CA LEU A 291 11.08 -1.31 9.37
C LEU A 291 10.27 -0.55 8.32
N SER A 292 9.93 -1.23 7.23
CA SER A 292 9.09 -0.73 6.14
C SER A 292 8.04 -1.77 5.73
N GLY A 293 7.53 -2.53 6.71
CA GLY A 293 6.52 -3.58 6.54
C GLY A 293 5.09 -3.04 6.35
N GLY A 294 4.88 -1.74 6.50
CA GLY A 294 3.57 -1.10 6.42
C GLY A 294 2.76 -1.21 7.72
N ALA A 295 1.54 -0.67 7.68
CA ALA A 295 0.63 -0.54 8.83
C ALA A 295 0.21 -1.84 9.52
N ILE A 296 0.57 -3.00 8.97
CA ILE A 296 0.22 -4.31 9.53
C ILE A 296 1.48 -5.03 10.00
N ASN A 297 2.49 -5.16 9.13
CA ASN A 297 3.64 -6.01 9.42
C ASN A 297 4.70 -5.31 10.28
N SER A 298 4.84 -3.98 10.19
CA SER A 298 5.74 -3.23 11.07
C SER A 298 5.34 -3.31 12.55
N PRO A 299 4.09 -3.00 12.96
CA PRO A 299 3.67 -3.18 14.35
C PRO A 299 3.70 -4.65 14.77
N GLN A 300 3.32 -5.60 13.89
CA GLN A 300 3.41 -7.02 14.21
C GLN A 300 4.84 -7.45 14.55
N LEU A 301 5.83 -7.05 13.74
CA LEU A 301 7.23 -7.38 13.98
C LEU A 301 7.76 -6.74 15.27
N LEU A 302 7.37 -5.49 15.57
CA LEU A 302 7.69 -4.86 16.86
C LEU A 302 7.14 -5.68 18.03
N LEU A 303 5.87 -6.06 17.98
CA LEU A 303 5.21 -6.87 19.01
C LEU A 303 5.91 -8.24 19.18
N LEU A 304 6.19 -8.96 18.09
CA LEU A 304 6.92 -10.24 18.12
C LEU A 304 8.33 -10.12 18.67
N SER A 305 8.90 -8.91 18.64
CA SER A 305 10.25 -8.60 19.12
C SER A 305 10.26 -7.99 20.52
N GLY A 306 9.13 -8.01 21.25
CA GLY A 306 9.06 -7.53 22.62
C GLY A 306 8.89 -6.02 22.77
N VAL A 307 8.50 -5.32 21.70
CA VAL A 307 8.27 -3.86 21.70
C VAL A 307 6.77 -3.60 21.56
N GLY A 308 6.11 -3.18 22.65
CA GLY A 308 4.66 -3.05 22.68
C GLY A 308 4.05 -2.86 24.07
N ASN A 309 2.74 -3.03 24.20
CA ASN A 309 2.08 -3.06 25.51
C ASN A 309 2.60 -4.26 26.33
N ALA A 310 3.15 -4.01 27.52
CA ALA A 310 3.85 -5.01 28.30
C ALA A 310 2.92 -6.15 28.76
N ASP A 311 1.67 -5.82 29.11
CA ASP A 311 0.70 -6.80 29.57
C ASP A 311 0.21 -7.69 28.42
N GLU A 312 0.02 -7.10 27.23
CA GLU A 312 -0.34 -7.88 26.03
C GLU A 312 0.80 -8.80 25.58
N LEU A 313 2.06 -8.34 25.65
CA LEU A 313 3.22 -9.17 25.31
C LEU A 313 3.38 -10.37 26.26
N ARG A 314 3.21 -10.14 27.57
CA ARG A 314 3.26 -11.20 28.59
C ARG A 314 2.20 -12.28 28.36
N LYS A 315 1.01 -11.95 27.87
CA LYS A 315 -0.04 -12.93 27.52
C LYS A 315 0.39 -13.92 26.43
N HIS A 316 1.40 -13.58 25.63
CA HIS A 316 1.95 -14.46 24.59
C HIS A 316 3.31 -15.09 24.98
N ASP A 317 3.75 -14.93 26.24
CA ASP A 317 5.09 -15.25 26.75
C ASP A 317 6.21 -14.61 25.92
N ILE A 318 6.02 -13.36 25.49
CA ILE A 318 7.05 -12.58 24.79
C ILE A 318 7.77 -11.71 25.83
N PRO A 319 9.11 -11.83 25.98
CA PRO A 319 9.88 -10.95 26.84
C PRO A 319 9.72 -9.49 26.42
N VAL A 320 9.46 -8.61 27.39
CA VAL A 320 9.31 -7.17 27.13
C VAL A 320 10.70 -6.54 27.02
N ILE A 321 11.02 -6.03 25.84
CA ILE A 321 12.21 -5.21 25.59
C ILE A 321 11.91 -3.74 25.87
N GLN A 322 10.76 -3.25 25.39
CA GLN A 322 10.35 -1.87 25.58
C GLN A 322 8.83 -1.78 25.68
N HIS A 323 8.35 -1.13 26.74
CA HIS A 323 6.94 -0.80 26.87
C HIS A 323 6.60 0.39 25.96
N LEU A 324 5.89 0.12 24.87
CA LEU A 324 5.29 1.12 23.98
C LEU A 324 3.85 0.71 23.70
N PRO A 325 2.88 1.11 24.54
CA PRO A 325 1.51 0.63 24.42
C PRO A 325 0.82 1.16 23.16
N GLY A 326 1.40 2.13 22.45
CA GLY A 326 0.93 2.66 21.17
C GLY A 326 1.09 1.69 19.99
N VAL A 327 2.03 0.73 20.05
CA VAL A 327 2.29 -0.20 18.93
C VAL A 327 1.05 -1.01 18.59
N GLY A 328 0.64 -0.97 17.32
CA GLY A 328 -0.54 -1.64 16.80
C GLY A 328 -1.86 -0.90 17.07
N CYS A 329 -1.86 0.17 17.84
CA CYS A 329 -3.07 0.94 18.12
C CYS A 329 -3.22 2.10 17.13
N ASN A 330 -4.31 2.87 17.24
CA ASN A 330 -4.55 3.99 16.32
C ASN A 330 -4.67 3.55 14.85
N LEU A 331 -5.14 2.31 14.60
CA LEU A 331 -5.31 1.81 13.24
C LEU A 331 -6.44 2.59 12.55
N GLN A 332 -6.10 3.31 11.49
CA GLN A 332 -7.06 4.07 10.70
C GLN A 332 -7.00 3.61 9.25
N ASP A 333 -8.14 3.70 8.56
CA ASP A 333 -8.30 3.30 7.17
C ASP A 333 -9.48 4.07 6.55
N HIS A 334 -9.50 4.16 5.23
CA HIS A 334 -10.61 4.72 4.47
C HIS A 334 -11.63 3.63 4.15
N LEU A 335 -12.90 3.92 4.40
CA LEU A 335 -14.02 3.14 3.88
C LEU A 335 -14.63 3.84 2.66
N GLU A 336 -15.12 3.06 1.71
CA GLU A 336 -15.84 3.52 0.55
C GLU A 336 -17.08 2.66 0.29
N ILE A 337 -18.05 3.22 -0.41
CA ILE A 337 -19.22 2.53 -0.97
C ILE A 337 -19.28 2.75 -2.47
N TYR A 338 -20.05 1.92 -3.16
CA TYR A 338 -20.28 2.05 -4.60
C TYR A 338 -21.70 2.54 -4.86
N VAL A 339 -21.82 3.70 -5.48
CA VAL A 339 -23.08 4.17 -6.05
C VAL A 339 -23.04 3.88 -7.55
N GLN A 340 -23.93 2.99 -8.00
CA GLN A 340 -23.87 2.35 -9.31
C GLN A 340 -25.14 2.62 -10.09
N HIS A 341 -25.01 3.07 -11.33
CA HIS A 341 -26.12 3.22 -12.26
C HIS A 341 -25.94 2.29 -13.46
N ARG A 342 -27.04 1.75 -13.97
CA ARG A 342 -27.04 1.11 -15.28
C ARG A 342 -26.71 2.18 -16.34
N CYS A 343 -25.88 1.85 -17.31
CA CYS A 343 -25.67 2.69 -18.48
C CYS A 343 -26.68 2.32 -19.57
N THR A 344 -27.34 3.31 -20.16
CA THR A 344 -28.29 3.12 -21.27
C THR A 344 -27.60 2.79 -22.59
N GLN A 345 -26.30 3.11 -22.70
CA GLN A 345 -25.51 2.94 -23.91
C GLN A 345 -24.40 1.89 -23.74
N PRO A 346 -24.03 1.15 -24.81
CA PRO A 346 -23.01 0.10 -24.78
C PRO A 346 -21.58 0.67 -24.86
N ILE A 347 -21.26 1.61 -23.99
CA ILE A 347 -20.01 2.38 -23.99
C ILE A 347 -19.12 2.10 -22.78
N THR A 348 -19.55 1.22 -21.86
CA THR A 348 -18.78 0.95 -20.63
C THR A 348 -17.72 -0.13 -20.85
N LEU A 349 -16.93 -0.43 -19.81
CA LEU A 349 -15.94 -1.51 -19.86
C LEU A 349 -16.56 -2.92 -19.88
N TYR A 350 -17.89 -3.06 -19.86
CA TYR A 350 -18.57 -4.35 -19.89
C TYR A 350 -18.14 -5.23 -21.08
N LYS A 351 -18.04 -4.66 -22.29
CA LYS A 351 -17.59 -5.39 -23.49
C LYS A 351 -16.12 -5.80 -23.39
N ALA A 352 -15.27 -4.99 -22.76
CA ALA A 352 -13.85 -5.27 -22.57
C ALA A 352 -13.60 -6.51 -21.69
N GLN A 353 -14.52 -6.83 -20.78
CA GLN A 353 -14.45 -8.00 -19.91
C GLN A 353 -14.81 -9.33 -20.61
N LYS A 354 -15.23 -9.30 -21.88
CA LYS A 354 -15.55 -10.52 -22.64
C LYS A 354 -14.27 -11.24 -23.09
N PRO A 355 -14.20 -12.59 -23.08
CA PRO A 355 -12.97 -13.34 -23.33
C PRO A 355 -12.20 -12.93 -24.60
N PHE A 356 -12.89 -12.79 -25.72
CA PHE A 356 -12.28 -12.36 -26.98
C PHE A 356 -11.61 -10.96 -26.88
N HIS A 357 -12.29 -10.00 -26.24
CA HIS A 357 -11.76 -8.65 -26.05
C HIS A 357 -10.59 -8.65 -25.06
N MET A 358 -10.68 -9.41 -23.97
CA MET A 358 -9.57 -9.56 -23.02
C MET A 358 -8.31 -10.11 -23.70
N VAL A 359 -8.44 -11.10 -24.59
CA VAL A 359 -7.30 -11.62 -25.38
C VAL A 359 -6.74 -10.54 -26.28
N LYS A 360 -7.59 -9.80 -27.02
CA LYS A 360 -7.13 -8.70 -27.89
C LYS A 360 -6.41 -7.60 -27.10
N ILE A 361 -6.97 -7.18 -25.97
CA ILE A 361 -6.40 -6.18 -25.06
C ILE A 361 -5.05 -6.66 -24.52
N GLY A 362 -5.00 -7.92 -24.07
CA GLY A 362 -3.78 -8.53 -23.57
C GLY A 362 -2.69 -8.58 -24.63
N LEU A 363 -3.01 -9.02 -25.85
CA LEU A 363 -2.07 -9.07 -26.98
C LEU A 363 -1.57 -7.68 -27.37
N GLU A 364 -2.45 -6.69 -27.47
CA GLU A 364 -2.06 -5.30 -27.77
C GLU A 364 -1.07 -4.78 -26.72
N TRP A 365 -1.39 -4.95 -25.44
CA TRP A 365 -0.52 -4.50 -24.36
C TRP A 365 0.80 -5.28 -24.33
N LEU A 366 0.78 -6.60 -24.54
CA LEU A 366 2.00 -7.42 -24.59
C LEU A 366 2.91 -7.00 -25.74
N LEU A 367 2.37 -6.61 -26.88
CA LEU A 367 3.17 -6.19 -28.04
C LEU A 367 3.65 -4.74 -27.92
N ARG A 368 2.79 -3.82 -27.50
CA ARG A 368 3.01 -2.36 -27.64
C ARG A 368 2.96 -1.56 -26.35
N PHE A 369 2.45 -2.13 -25.26
CA PHE A 369 2.11 -1.41 -24.02
C PHE A 369 1.13 -0.26 -24.26
N THR A 370 0.12 -0.46 -25.11
CA THR A 370 -0.92 0.52 -25.45
C THR A 370 -2.32 -0.06 -25.23
N GLY A 371 -3.34 0.76 -25.51
CA GLY A 371 -4.73 0.35 -25.51
C GLY A 371 -5.35 0.27 -24.11
N TYR A 372 -6.48 -0.43 -24.00
CA TYR A 372 -7.25 -0.53 -22.74
C TYR A 372 -6.44 -1.15 -21.60
N GLY A 373 -5.47 -2.02 -21.91
CA GLY A 373 -4.60 -2.63 -20.90
C GLY A 373 -3.67 -1.62 -20.21
N ALA A 374 -3.43 -0.46 -20.82
CA ALA A 374 -2.42 0.52 -20.44
C ALA A 374 -2.90 1.59 -19.45
N THR A 375 -4.15 1.54 -18.99
CA THR A 375 -4.72 2.45 -17.98
C THR A 375 -5.44 1.70 -16.85
N ALA A 376 -5.63 2.38 -15.71
CA ALA A 376 -6.43 1.90 -14.58
C ALA A 376 -7.94 2.13 -14.78
N HIS A 377 -8.33 2.98 -15.75
CA HIS A 377 -9.69 3.45 -15.98
C HIS A 377 -10.30 4.34 -14.87
N LEU A 378 -9.45 4.94 -14.03
CA LEU A 378 -9.81 5.85 -12.94
C LEU A 378 -9.39 7.29 -13.26
N GLU A 379 -9.57 7.75 -14.49
CA GLU A 379 -9.04 9.03 -14.98
C GLU A 379 -9.72 10.27 -14.40
N SER A 380 -10.90 10.14 -13.78
CA SER A 380 -11.62 11.27 -13.19
C SER A 380 -12.14 10.94 -11.79
N GLY A 381 -12.27 11.97 -10.96
CA GLY A 381 -12.69 11.86 -9.57
C GLY A 381 -12.77 13.25 -8.94
N GLY A 382 -12.70 13.32 -7.62
CA GLY A 382 -12.70 14.62 -6.96
C GLY A 382 -12.82 14.55 -5.45
N PHE A 383 -12.84 15.73 -4.85
CA PHE A 383 -12.97 15.91 -3.41
C PHE A 383 -14.00 17.00 -3.13
N ILE A 384 -14.93 16.75 -2.21
CA ILE A 384 -15.91 17.77 -1.78
C ILE A 384 -16.03 17.76 -0.26
N ARG A 385 -16.63 18.81 0.30
CA ARG A 385 -17.06 18.81 1.69
C ARG A 385 -18.40 18.08 1.85
N SER A 386 -18.54 17.32 2.93
CA SER A 386 -19.76 16.62 3.30
C SER A 386 -20.86 17.58 3.72
N ARG A 387 -20.49 18.73 4.30
CA ARG A 387 -21.41 19.76 4.82
C ARG A 387 -20.68 21.12 5.01
N PRO A 388 -21.43 22.23 5.17
CA PRO A 388 -20.86 23.50 5.60
C PRO A 388 -20.10 23.41 6.93
N GLY A 389 -19.07 24.24 7.10
CA GLY A 389 -18.23 24.26 8.31
C GLY A 389 -17.18 23.14 8.44
N VAL A 390 -17.06 22.24 7.45
CA VAL A 390 -15.91 21.32 7.39
C VAL A 390 -14.69 22.10 6.87
N PRO A 391 -13.53 22.10 7.57
CA PRO A 391 -12.41 22.98 7.22
C PRO A 391 -11.88 22.80 5.80
N HIS A 392 -11.88 21.57 5.28
CA HIS A 392 -11.37 21.21 3.95
C HIS A 392 -12.09 19.95 3.45
N PRO A 393 -12.10 19.61 2.14
CA PRO A 393 -12.94 18.52 1.64
C PRO A 393 -12.62 17.17 2.31
N ASP A 394 -13.67 16.46 2.75
CA ASP A 394 -13.64 15.20 3.50
C ASP A 394 -14.25 14.02 2.74
N ILE A 395 -14.84 14.22 1.57
CA ILE A 395 -15.36 13.14 0.71
C ILE A 395 -14.47 13.01 -0.51
N GLN A 396 -14.08 11.78 -0.86
CA GLN A 396 -13.36 11.47 -2.11
C GLN A 396 -14.26 10.70 -3.07
N PHE A 397 -14.18 11.03 -4.36
CA PHE A 397 -14.80 10.28 -5.46
C PHE A 397 -13.76 9.69 -6.39
N HIS A 398 -13.96 8.44 -6.80
CA HIS A 398 -13.30 7.82 -7.93
C HIS A 398 -14.34 7.36 -8.94
N PHE A 399 -14.37 7.97 -10.12
CA PHE A 399 -15.32 7.57 -11.17
C PHE A 399 -14.77 6.40 -11.99
N LEU A 400 -15.64 5.42 -12.27
CA LEU A 400 -15.30 4.25 -13.10
C LEU A 400 -16.43 3.98 -14.11
N PRO A 401 -16.12 3.87 -15.42
CA PRO A 401 -17.08 3.44 -16.44
C PRO A 401 -17.26 1.91 -16.43
N SER A 402 -17.47 1.33 -15.24
CA SER A 402 -17.72 -0.08 -15.03
C SER A 402 -18.44 -0.34 -13.71
N GLN A 403 -19.02 -1.52 -13.57
CA GLN A 403 -19.55 -2.01 -12.31
C GLN A 403 -18.52 -2.89 -11.59
N VAL A 404 -18.26 -2.61 -10.31
CA VAL A 404 -17.46 -3.46 -9.44
C VAL A 404 -18.37 -4.22 -8.48
N ILE A 405 -18.19 -5.54 -8.40
CA ILE A 405 -18.93 -6.42 -7.50
C ILE A 405 -17.93 -7.30 -6.77
N ASP A 406 -18.03 -7.37 -5.43
CA ASP A 406 -17.13 -8.15 -4.57
C ASP A 406 -15.64 -7.91 -4.88
N HIS A 407 -15.20 -6.65 -4.78
CA HIS A 407 -13.83 -6.21 -5.11
C HIS A 407 -13.36 -6.57 -6.53
N GLY A 408 -14.30 -6.77 -7.46
CA GLY A 408 -14.03 -7.15 -8.85
C GLY A 408 -13.89 -8.67 -9.07
N ARG A 409 -14.18 -9.50 -8.07
CA ARG A 409 -14.18 -10.97 -8.18
C ARG A 409 -15.39 -11.49 -8.93
N VAL A 410 -16.50 -10.75 -8.91
CA VAL A 410 -17.72 -11.10 -9.65
C VAL A 410 -17.82 -10.25 -10.91
N LYS A 411 -18.03 -10.91 -12.05
CA LYS A 411 -18.15 -10.25 -13.36
C LYS A 411 -19.47 -9.50 -13.46
N SER A 412 -19.44 -8.29 -14.01
CA SER A 412 -20.64 -7.56 -14.37
C SER A 412 -21.43 -8.33 -15.43
N LYS A 413 -22.76 -8.17 -15.40
CA LYS A 413 -23.71 -8.70 -16.40
C LYS A 413 -24.41 -7.60 -17.21
N ILE A 414 -24.13 -6.33 -16.90
CA ILE A 414 -24.80 -5.17 -17.47
C ILE A 414 -23.81 -4.07 -17.84
N GLU A 415 -24.22 -3.20 -18.75
CA GLU A 415 -23.58 -1.90 -18.96
C GLU A 415 -23.87 -1.03 -17.73
N ALA A 416 -22.84 -0.56 -17.04
CA ALA A 416 -22.98 0.22 -15.82
C ALA A 416 -21.73 1.05 -15.54
N PHE A 417 -21.92 2.16 -14.83
CA PHE A 417 -20.88 3.03 -14.32
C PHE A 417 -21.13 3.32 -12.84
N GLN A 418 -20.11 3.83 -12.15
CA GLN A 418 -20.20 4.08 -10.72
C GLN A 418 -19.23 5.17 -10.28
N VAL A 419 -19.43 5.64 -9.06
CA VAL A 419 -18.34 6.20 -8.25
C VAL A 419 -18.04 5.28 -7.06
N HIS A 420 -16.76 5.16 -6.73
CA HIS A 420 -16.35 4.79 -5.37
C HIS A 420 -16.31 6.08 -4.57
N VAL A 421 -17.03 6.12 -3.46
CA VAL A 421 -17.17 7.33 -2.64
C VAL A 421 -17.09 6.99 -1.18
N GLY A 422 -16.38 7.81 -0.41
CA GLY A 422 -16.24 7.63 1.03
C GLY A 422 -15.69 8.85 1.75
N PRO A 423 -15.90 8.95 3.06
CA PRO A 423 -15.24 9.92 3.90
C PRO A 423 -13.75 9.58 4.07
N MET A 424 -12.91 10.60 4.13
CA MET A 424 -11.46 10.49 4.24
C MET A 424 -10.94 10.66 5.67
N ARG A 425 -11.75 11.19 6.58
CA ARG A 425 -11.33 11.49 7.96
C ARG A 425 -12.30 10.91 8.98
N SER A 426 -12.70 9.65 8.73
CA SER A 426 -13.52 8.89 9.67
C SER A 426 -12.89 8.87 11.06
N THR A 427 -13.75 9.00 12.06
CA THR A 427 -13.40 9.14 13.48
C THR A 427 -13.30 7.80 14.20
N SER A 428 -13.78 6.70 13.60
CA SER A 428 -13.50 5.36 14.10
C SER A 428 -12.01 5.05 14.08
N VAL A 429 -11.51 4.54 15.21
CA VAL A 429 -10.11 4.15 15.37
C VAL A 429 -10.02 2.73 15.88
N GLY A 430 -9.18 1.94 15.22
CA GLY A 430 -8.97 0.53 15.49
C GLY A 430 -7.67 0.21 16.19
N TRP A 431 -7.37 -1.09 16.20
CA TRP A 431 -6.12 -1.66 16.69
C TRP A 431 -5.78 -2.98 15.98
N LEU A 432 -4.53 -3.39 16.14
CA LEU A 432 -3.95 -4.64 15.71
C LEU A 432 -3.19 -5.26 16.87
N LYS A 433 -3.35 -6.58 17.07
CA LYS A 433 -2.67 -7.35 18.12
C LYS A 433 -2.12 -8.65 17.55
N LEU A 434 -1.21 -9.28 18.31
CA LEU A 434 -0.79 -10.63 17.99
C LEU A 434 -1.94 -11.62 18.22
N LYS A 435 -2.08 -12.57 17.30
CA LYS A 435 -2.93 -13.74 17.52
C LYS A 435 -2.20 -14.79 18.34
N SER A 436 -0.90 -14.93 18.10
CA SER A 436 0.01 -15.86 18.77
C SER A 436 1.46 -15.36 18.64
N ARG A 437 2.42 -16.11 19.21
CA ARG A 437 3.85 -15.85 19.03
C ARG A 437 4.43 -16.35 17.69
N ASP A 438 3.61 -16.99 16.86
CA ASP A 438 4.03 -17.50 15.57
C ASP A 438 4.17 -16.33 14.57
N PRO A 439 5.38 -16.04 14.07
CA PRO A 439 5.60 -14.93 13.13
C PRO A 439 4.92 -15.15 11.77
N PHE A 440 4.49 -16.37 11.44
CA PHE A 440 3.77 -16.68 10.21
C PHE A 440 2.25 -16.56 10.34
N ALA A 441 1.74 -16.47 11.57
CA ALA A 441 0.33 -16.25 11.80
C ALA A 441 -0.05 -14.80 11.48
N HIS A 442 -1.19 -14.60 10.81
CA HIS A 442 -1.74 -13.26 10.63
C HIS A 442 -2.10 -12.64 12.00
N PRO A 443 -1.87 -11.33 12.19
CA PRO A 443 -2.28 -10.66 13.39
C PRO A 443 -3.81 -10.54 13.45
N ILE A 444 -4.32 -10.23 14.64
CA ILE A 444 -5.71 -9.83 14.83
C ILE A 444 -5.84 -8.39 14.36
N ILE A 445 -6.77 -8.11 13.46
CA ILE A 445 -7.00 -6.79 12.89
C ILE A 445 -8.42 -6.34 13.23
N GLN A 446 -8.55 -5.23 13.96
CA GLN A 446 -9.83 -4.70 14.39
C GLN A 446 -9.91 -3.19 14.10
N PRO A 447 -10.40 -2.79 12.91
CA PRO A 447 -10.48 -1.39 12.53
C PRO A 447 -11.60 -0.61 13.21
N ASN A 448 -12.59 -1.28 13.82
CA ASN A 448 -13.76 -0.66 14.46
C ASN A 448 -14.58 0.22 13.48
N TYR A 449 -14.72 -0.22 12.23
CA TYR A 449 -15.44 0.56 11.22
C TYR A 449 -16.86 0.93 11.65
N LEU A 450 -17.25 2.19 11.38
CA LEU A 450 -18.58 2.75 11.66
C LEU A 450 -18.98 2.72 13.15
N SER A 451 -17.98 2.76 14.05
CA SER A 451 -18.21 2.75 15.50
C SER A 451 -18.68 4.08 16.08
N THR A 452 -18.73 5.15 15.28
CA THR A 452 -19.14 6.49 15.69
C THR A 452 -20.29 7.01 14.83
N ASP A 453 -21.10 7.91 15.40
CA ASP A 453 -22.22 8.53 14.68
C ASP A 453 -21.76 9.45 13.55
N THR A 454 -20.60 10.11 13.71
CA THR A 454 -20.00 10.97 12.68
C THR A 454 -19.72 10.21 11.39
N ASP A 455 -19.16 9.00 11.50
CA ASP A 455 -18.83 8.19 10.32
C ASP A 455 -20.09 7.86 9.52
N MET A 456 -21.18 7.51 10.21
CA MET A 456 -22.45 7.21 9.56
C MET A 456 -23.09 8.45 8.93
N LEU A 457 -23.03 9.60 9.62
CA LEU A 457 -23.50 10.87 9.09
C LEU A 457 -22.80 11.24 7.79
N GLU A 458 -21.47 11.10 7.73
CA GLU A 458 -20.69 11.42 6.53
C GLU A 458 -21.01 10.47 5.37
N PHE A 459 -21.21 9.17 5.64
CA PHE A 459 -21.64 8.23 4.61
C PHE A 459 -23.02 8.53 4.04
N ARG A 460 -23.96 9.05 4.84
CA ARG A 460 -25.24 9.54 4.32
C ARG A 460 -25.03 10.69 3.34
N GLN A 461 -24.12 11.61 3.65
CA GLN A 461 -23.79 12.72 2.74
C GLN A 461 -23.14 12.23 1.45
N CYS A 462 -22.24 11.24 1.51
CA CYS A 462 -21.67 10.60 0.32
C CYS A 462 -22.76 10.12 -0.65
N ILE A 463 -23.81 9.44 -0.17
CA ILE A 463 -24.91 8.96 -1.01
C ILE A 463 -25.75 10.11 -1.55
N LYS A 464 -26.13 11.07 -0.70
CA LYS A 464 -26.98 12.21 -1.07
C LYS A 464 -26.30 13.07 -2.15
N HIS A 465 -25.04 13.45 -1.94
CA HIS A 465 -24.25 14.23 -2.89
C HIS A 465 -24.01 13.48 -4.19
N THR A 466 -23.73 12.17 -4.12
CA THR A 466 -23.56 11.38 -5.35
C THR A 466 -24.84 11.34 -6.17
N ARG A 467 -26.00 11.15 -5.53
CA ARG A 467 -27.30 11.14 -6.23
C ARG A 467 -27.59 12.50 -6.84
N GLU A 468 -27.36 13.59 -6.11
CA GLU A 468 -27.48 14.96 -6.63
C GLU A 468 -26.64 15.15 -7.89
N ILE A 469 -25.34 14.80 -7.84
CA ILE A 469 -24.43 14.87 -8.99
C ILE A 469 -24.95 14.00 -10.13
N PHE A 470 -25.30 12.74 -9.88
CA PHE A 470 -25.68 11.83 -10.94
C PHE A 470 -27.01 12.21 -11.60
N THR A 471 -27.88 12.98 -10.92
CA THR A 471 -29.16 13.45 -11.48
C THR A 471 -29.04 14.66 -12.41
N GLN A 472 -27.86 15.27 -12.55
CA GLN A 472 -27.70 16.42 -13.43
C GLN A 472 -27.80 16.05 -14.93
N LYS A 473 -28.03 17.07 -15.76
CA LYS A 473 -28.43 16.93 -17.18
C LYS A 473 -27.39 16.23 -18.05
N ALA A 474 -26.09 16.45 -17.81
CA ALA A 474 -25.04 15.87 -18.64
C ALA A 474 -24.99 14.32 -18.59
N PHE A 475 -25.63 13.70 -17.58
CA PHE A 475 -25.81 12.26 -17.51
C PHE A 475 -27.13 11.75 -18.09
N ASP A 476 -28.10 12.60 -18.44
CA ASP A 476 -29.39 12.14 -19.01
C ASP A 476 -29.24 11.18 -20.20
N PRO A 477 -28.28 11.34 -21.14
CA PRO A 477 -28.11 10.40 -22.25
C PRO A 477 -27.59 9.01 -21.84
N PHE A 478 -26.97 8.89 -20.66
CA PHE A 478 -26.25 7.69 -20.21
C PHE A 478 -26.89 7.02 -18.99
N ARG A 479 -27.59 7.79 -18.14
CA ARG A 479 -28.13 7.36 -16.84
C ARG A 479 -29.35 6.48 -17.01
N GLY A 480 -29.19 5.20 -16.73
CA GLY A 480 -30.29 4.27 -16.47
C GLY A 480 -30.65 4.23 -14.98
N PRO A 481 -31.47 3.24 -14.56
CA PRO A 481 -31.85 3.05 -13.16
C PRO A 481 -30.65 2.88 -12.23
N GLU A 482 -30.78 3.38 -10.99
CA GLU A 482 -29.83 3.11 -9.91
C GLU A 482 -29.84 1.61 -9.55
N VAL A 483 -28.65 1.03 -9.49
CA VAL A 483 -28.41 -0.39 -9.19
C VAL A 483 -28.05 -0.56 -7.72
N GLN A 484 -27.18 0.30 -7.18
CA GLN A 484 -26.81 0.35 -5.77
C GLN A 484 -26.65 1.82 -5.36
N PRO A 485 -27.19 2.29 -4.22
CA PRO A 485 -28.03 1.55 -3.26
C PRO A 485 -29.37 1.02 -3.80
N GLY A 486 -29.88 1.66 -4.86
CA GLY A 486 -31.14 1.32 -5.49
C GLY A 486 -32.25 2.28 -5.04
N PRO A 487 -33.30 2.46 -5.86
CA PRO A 487 -34.28 3.53 -5.68
C PRO A 487 -35.15 3.37 -4.42
N ALA A 488 -35.21 2.18 -3.81
CA ALA A 488 -35.95 1.95 -2.59
C ALA A 488 -35.24 2.47 -1.32
N VAL A 489 -33.92 2.70 -1.38
CA VAL A 489 -33.13 3.18 -0.23
C VAL A 489 -33.22 4.71 -0.21
N GLN A 490 -34.08 5.29 0.65
CA GLN A 490 -34.35 6.74 0.66
C GLN A 490 -34.12 7.37 2.03
N SER A 491 -34.67 6.76 3.08
CA SER A 491 -34.53 7.25 4.44
C SER A 491 -33.11 7.07 4.96
N ASP A 492 -32.75 7.89 5.94
CA ASP A 492 -31.46 7.78 6.63
C ASP A 492 -31.23 6.37 7.22
N ALA A 493 -32.28 5.72 7.74
CA ALA A 493 -32.18 4.36 8.28
C ALA A 493 -31.91 3.29 7.22
N GLU A 494 -32.53 3.42 6.03
CA GLU A 494 -32.26 2.52 4.89
C GLU A 494 -30.85 2.74 4.34
N ILE A 495 -30.40 4.01 4.29
CA ILE A 495 -29.03 4.35 3.91
C ILE A 495 -28.03 3.71 4.88
N ASP A 496 -28.24 3.85 6.19
CA ASP A 496 -27.37 3.23 7.19
C ASP A 496 -27.28 1.72 7.01
N ALA A 497 -28.43 1.05 6.81
CA ALA A 497 -28.47 -0.39 6.58
C ALA A 497 -27.67 -0.77 5.33
N PHE A 498 -27.81 0.00 4.24
CA PHE A 498 -27.01 -0.20 3.03
C PHE A 498 -25.51 -0.03 3.31
N VAL A 499 -25.10 1.04 4.03
CA VAL A 499 -23.70 1.33 4.34
C VAL A 499 -23.09 0.19 5.17
N ARG A 500 -23.78 -0.30 6.23
CA ARG A 500 -23.31 -1.46 7.01
C ARG A 500 -23.08 -2.70 6.13
N GLN A 501 -23.99 -2.95 5.20
CA GLN A 501 -23.94 -4.12 4.32
C GLN A 501 -22.93 -4.01 3.18
N LYS A 502 -22.60 -2.79 2.72
CA LYS A 502 -21.88 -2.57 1.45
C LYS A 502 -20.62 -1.74 1.51
N ALA A 503 -20.40 -0.95 2.57
CA ALA A 503 -19.13 -0.24 2.73
C ALA A 503 -17.99 -1.23 2.83
N ASP A 504 -16.83 -0.86 2.28
CA ASP A 504 -15.64 -1.69 2.27
C ASP A 504 -14.37 -0.83 2.35
N SER A 505 -13.27 -1.46 2.70
CA SER A 505 -11.96 -0.81 2.79
C SER A 505 -11.50 -0.33 1.40
N ALA A 506 -11.04 0.92 1.33
CA ALA A 506 -10.27 1.45 0.20
C ALA A 506 -8.79 1.01 0.25
N TYR A 507 -8.43 0.16 1.22
CA TYR A 507 -7.12 -0.42 1.44
C TYR A 507 -6.03 0.60 1.76
N HIS A 508 -6.34 1.51 2.66
CA HIS A 508 -5.49 2.56 3.20
C HIS A 508 -5.20 2.39 4.70
N PRO A 509 -4.88 1.19 5.23
CA PRO A 509 -4.54 1.06 6.64
C PRO A 509 -3.24 1.81 6.96
N SER A 510 -3.22 2.48 8.11
CA SER A 510 -2.16 3.41 8.54
C SER A 510 -2.07 3.51 10.07
N CYS A 511 -1.20 4.41 10.54
CA CYS A 511 -1.21 4.98 11.89
C CYS A 511 -0.85 4.06 13.08
N THR A 512 -0.57 2.78 12.81
CA THR A 512 -0.31 1.75 13.84
C THR A 512 1.02 1.85 14.59
N CYS A 513 1.92 2.71 14.12
CA CYS A 513 3.18 3.08 14.78
C CYS A 513 3.31 4.61 14.83
N LYS A 514 2.21 5.29 15.19
CA LYS A 514 2.05 6.75 15.21
C LYS A 514 3.32 7.50 15.62
N MET A 515 3.72 8.48 14.81
CA MET A 515 4.68 9.51 15.20
C MET A 515 4.04 10.55 16.11
N GLY A 516 4.80 11.10 17.04
CA GLY A 516 4.31 12.15 17.93
C GLY A 516 5.41 12.72 18.81
N SER A 517 5.04 13.64 19.69
CA SER A 517 5.98 14.22 20.65
C SER A 517 6.34 13.21 21.76
N ALA A 518 7.45 13.45 22.46
CA ALA A 518 7.85 12.60 23.58
C ALA A 518 6.85 12.61 24.76
N SER A 519 5.94 13.59 24.80
CA SER A 519 4.87 13.68 25.80
C SER A 519 3.62 12.87 25.44
N ASP A 520 3.48 12.45 24.17
CA ASP A 520 2.39 11.58 23.75
C ASP A 520 2.70 10.13 24.17
N SER A 521 2.04 9.68 25.24
CA SER A 521 2.16 8.30 25.76
C SER A 521 1.79 7.20 24.75
N ARG A 522 1.17 7.55 23.62
CA ARG A 522 0.77 6.65 22.54
C ARG A 522 1.68 6.74 21.32
N ALA A 523 2.61 7.68 21.28
CA ALA A 523 3.59 7.77 20.21
C ALA A 523 4.54 6.56 20.24
N VAL A 524 4.81 6.00 19.07
CA VAL A 524 5.72 4.85 18.88
C VAL A 524 7.06 5.34 18.36
N VAL A 525 7.05 6.33 17.49
CA VAL A 525 8.24 6.96 16.94
C VAL A 525 8.26 8.46 17.18
N ASP A 526 9.46 9.03 17.27
CA ASP A 526 9.63 10.48 17.32
C ASP A 526 9.48 11.12 15.91
N PRO A 527 9.53 12.46 15.78
CA PRO A 527 9.43 13.12 14.48
C PRO A 527 10.57 12.79 13.49
N ALA A 528 11.69 12.22 13.97
CA ALA A 528 12.75 11.66 13.13
C ALA A 528 12.50 10.17 12.79
N LEU A 529 11.36 9.62 13.18
CA LEU A 529 10.94 8.24 12.97
C LEU A 529 11.75 7.19 13.72
N ARG A 530 12.46 7.59 14.79
CA ARG A 530 13.17 6.68 15.70
C ARG A 530 12.19 6.09 16.71
N VAL A 531 12.28 4.78 16.94
CA VAL A 531 11.41 4.12 17.93
C VAL A 531 11.79 4.57 19.34
N TYR A 532 10.81 5.04 20.10
CA TYR A 532 11.04 5.55 21.45
C TYR A 532 11.64 4.49 22.39
N GLY A 533 12.62 4.91 23.21
CA GLY A 533 13.30 4.04 24.17
C GLY A 533 14.34 3.09 23.56
N LEU A 534 14.49 3.05 22.23
CA LEU A 534 15.38 2.14 21.54
C LEU A 534 16.40 2.87 20.66
N GLN A 535 17.56 2.25 20.46
CA GLN A 535 18.63 2.77 19.62
C GLN A 535 18.77 1.92 18.35
N GLY A 536 19.13 2.58 17.24
CA GLY A 536 19.39 1.88 15.98
C GLY A 536 18.14 1.24 15.35
N LEU A 537 16.95 1.71 15.69
CA LEU A 537 15.68 1.21 15.16
C LEU A 537 14.78 2.36 14.68
N ARG A 538 14.29 2.27 13.45
CA ARG A 538 13.28 3.18 12.89
C ARG A 538 12.11 2.42 12.29
N VAL A 539 10.96 3.09 12.21
CA VAL A 539 9.83 2.66 11.38
C VAL A 539 9.61 3.72 10.32
N VAL A 540 9.57 3.32 9.06
CA VAL A 540 9.40 4.24 7.93
C VAL A 540 8.46 3.58 6.93
N ASP A 541 7.16 3.82 7.12
CA ASP A 541 6.06 3.42 6.24
C ASP A 541 4.74 4.09 6.68
N ALA A 542 3.60 3.70 6.10
CA ALA A 542 2.29 4.29 6.44
C ALA A 542 1.85 4.14 7.92
N SER A 543 2.47 3.24 8.69
CA SER A 543 2.18 3.09 10.12
C SER A 543 2.54 4.32 10.94
N VAL A 544 3.48 5.17 10.49
CA VAL A 544 3.95 6.30 11.30
C VAL A 544 3.04 7.53 11.24
N MET A 545 2.05 7.54 10.35
CA MET A 545 1.11 8.67 10.24
C MET A 545 0.40 8.90 11.59
N PRO A 546 0.30 10.14 12.11
CA PRO A 546 -0.42 10.41 13.35
C PRO A 546 -1.93 10.24 13.22
N SER A 547 -2.45 10.70 12.09
CA SER A 547 -3.87 10.66 11.72
C SER A 547 -4.02 10.49 10.22
N MET A 548 -5.19 10.03 9.79
CA MET A 548 -5.44 9.79 8.38
C MET A 548 -5.51 11.09 7.55
N LEU A 549 -5.20 11.00 6.26
CA LEU A 549 -5.09 12.14 5.33
C LEU A 549 -6.15 12.04 4.23
N SER A 550 -6.45 13.17 3.60
CA SER A 550 -7.51 13.31 2.59
C SER A 550 -7.08 12.79 1.22
N GLY A 551 -6.87 11.48 1.11
CA GLY A 551 -6.49 10.83 -0.14
C GLY A 551 -5.71 9.52 0.01
N ASN A 552 -5.29 8.96 -1.13
CA ASN A 552 -4.62 7.66 -1.18
C ASN A 552 -3.21 7.70 -0.58
N LEU A 553 -2.79 6.64 0.11
CA LEU A 553 -1.58 6.69 0.97
C LEU A 553 -0.25 6.40 0.27
N ASN A 554 -0.25 6.02 -1.00
CA ASN A 554 1.00 5.63 -1.66
C ASN A 554 1.98 6.81 -1.81
N ALA A 555 1.51 7.96 -2.29
CA ALA A 555 2.39 9.13 -2.42
C ALA A 555 2.86 9.66 -1.05
N PRO A 556 2.00 9.81 -0.02
CA PRO A 556 2.42 10.14 1.34
C PRO A 556 3.48 9.19 1.90
N THR A 557 3.34 7.88 1.68
CA THR A 557 4.31 6.89 2.14
C THR A 557 5.67 7.05 1.45
N ILE A 558 5.69 7.39 0.17
CA ILE A 558 6.92 7.69 -0.59
C ILE A 558 7.56 8.98 -0.07
N MET A 559 6.75 10.01 0.19
CA MET A 559 7.20 11.29 0.76
C MET A 559 7.85 11.09 2.15
N ILE A 560 7.20 10.31 3.03
CA ILE A 560 7.75 9.93 4.34
C ILE A 560 9.13 9.29 4.19
N ALA A 561 9.28 8.36 3.24
CA ALA A 561 10.55 7.67 3.02
C ALA A 561 11.64 8.57 2.42
N GLU A 562 11.30 9.48 1.51
CA GLU A 562 12.23 10.48 0.95
C GLU A 562 12.76 11.42 2.03
N LYS A 563 11.88 11.89 2.93
CA LYS A 563 12.25 12.75 4.06
C LYS A 563 13.08 11.99 5.10
N ALA A 564 12.66 10.77 5.46
CA ALA A 564 13.39 9.93 6.39
C ALA A 564 14.81 9.61 5.90
N ALA A 565 14.98 9.38 4.58
CA ALA A 565 16.30 9.11 4.02
C ALA A 565 17.28 10.28 4.22
N ASP A 566 16.83 11.52 4.11
CA ASP A 566 17.67 12.70 4.38
C ASP A 566 18.03 12.77 5.86
N ALA A 567 17.06 12.55 6.77
CA ALA A 567 17.31 12.52 8.20
C ALA A 567 18.30 11.41 8.62
N ILE A 568 18.21 10.22 8.04
CA ILE A 568 19.15 9.10 8.27
C ILE A 568 20.55 9.44 7.77
N LYS A 569 20.65 10.16 6.64
CA LYS A 569 21.93 10.65 6.08
C LYS A 569 22.49 11.88 6.82
N GLY A 570 21.77 12.43 7.79
CA GLY A 570 22.17 13.68 8.47
C GLY A 570 22.05 14.93 7.59
N ILE A 571 21.24 14.87 6.52
CA ILE A 571 20.96 15.99 5.64
C ILE A 571 19.79 16.81 6.24
N PRO A 572 19.91 18.15 6.33
CA PRO A 572 18.83 19.00 6.81
C PRO A 572 17.53 18.80 6.02
N SER A 573 16.38 18.86 6.72
CA SER A 573 15.09 18.68 6.07
C SER A 573 14.79 19.84 5.11
N LEU A 574 14.21 19.51 3.95
CA LEU A 574 13.70 20.52 3.01
C LEU A 574 12.51 21.25 3.63
N HIS A 575 12.41 22.55 3.34
CA HIS A 575 11.34 23.43 3.83
C HIS A 575 11.02 24.50 2.78
N ASP A 576 9.73 24.75 2.53
CA ASP A 576 9.24 25.77 1.59
C ASP A 576 8.07 26.57 2.21
N PRO A 577 8.34 27.68 2.92
CA PRO A 577 7.34 28.40 3.71
C PRO A 577 6.33 29.21 2.89
N GLY A 578 6.58 29.46 1.60
CA GLY A 578 5.77 30.36 0.78
C GLY A 578 4.68 29.67 -0.05
N VAL A 579 4.25 28.46 0.31
CA VAL A 579 3.35 27.66 -0.53
C VAL A 579 1.94 28.21 -0.41
N PRO A 580 1.34 28.76 -1.49
CA PRO A 580 -0.04 29.21 -1.43
C PRO A 580 -0.96 28.03 -1.17
N LEU A 581 -1.98 28.24 -0.33
CA LEU A 581 -3.06 27.27 -0.11
C LEU A 581 -4.35 27.90 -0.58
N HIS A 582 -5.21 27.13 -1.23
CA HIS A 582 -6.53 27.63 -1.59
C HIS A 582 -7.27 28.05 -0.31
N PRO A 583 -7.75 29.29 -0.23
CA PRO A 583 -8.49 29.74 0.94
C PRO A 583 -9.74 28.88 1.09
N GLN A 584 -9.97 28.38 2.28
CA GLN A 584 -11.17 27.62 2.59
C GLN A 584 -12.28 28.65 2.81
N SER A 585 -13.34 28.62 2.00
CA SER A 585 -14.52 29.47 2.21
C SER A 585 -15.34 28.95 3.39
N ASP A 586 -15.87 29.87 4.20
CA ASP A 586 -16.77 29.57 5.33
C ASP A 586 -18.06 28.84 4.92
#